data_AF-A0A1B9VN66-F1
#
_entry.id   AF-A0A1B9VN66-F1
#
_cell.length_a   1.000
_cell.length_b   1.000
_cell.length_c   1.000
_cell.angle_alpha   90.00
_cell.angle_beta   90.00
_cell.angle_gamma   90.00
#
_symmetry.space_group_name_H-M   'P 1'
#
loop_
_entity.id
_entity.type
_entity.pdbx_description
1 polymer ?
#
loop_
_entity_poly.entity_id
_entity_poly.type
_entity_poly.pdbx_seq_one_letter_code
_entity_poly.pdbx_strand_id
1 'polypeptide(L)'
;MSTITASAILLGIEKSIRQARDMTALQFVAVTETRRLISYQQAVLLSHGLDGKLRVVAVSNVPTVDRNAPYIRFVEKLANRQITPDQKKIFSRASDGADVEADWREFLQDNILSQPVLAPDGTSLGLLLLIRAPEWQDGELLLVEQLTDALGHAWNALRPRKRRGGLFEAGKKRRAVLAGVFVGLVLVLAIPVRQSIIAPATVMPRDPVMIAAPITGVIREISVRPNAPVEKGDLLFSFEGAEFKANYEIALRAVDTAEAELRRASQQAFGDAKGRAEVALSQTRLALRQEQAEFSRYQLSQIEVRAPQSGIAIFSDSNDWRGRPVSTGEQVMAIAAPDAAELGISIPVSDAIALQSGAEVRLFLDVDPLGSIDATLEYAAYQPKETPEGILAYQAVARFDSPDDIPRIGLKGSAKIMGDRVPLALFLFRRPLSALRQMIGF
;
A
#
# COMPACT_ATOMS: atom_id res chain seq x y z
N MET A 1 -42.47 71.74 19.87
CA MET A 1 -42.93 70.67 18.94
C MET A 1 -44.28 70.17 19.40
N SER A 2 -45.23 69.89 18.50
CA SER A 2 -46.42 69.12 18.88
C SER A 2 -46.00 67.67 19.19
N THR A 3 -46.68 67.00 20.12
CA THR A 3 -46.37 65.63 20.56
C THR A 3 -46.33 64.63 19.40
N ILE A 4 -47.24 64.79 18.43
CA ILE A 4 -47.32 63.95 17.22
C ILE A 4 -46.05 64.07 16.35
N THR A 5 -45.47 65.27 16.24
CA THR A 5 -44.27 65.49 15.42
C THR A 5 -43.01 64.88 16.06
N ALA A 6 -42.87 64.95 17.39
CA ALA A 6 -41.74 64.35 18.10
C ALA A 6 -41.75 62.81 17.98
N SER A 7 -42.92 62.18 18.14
CA SER A 7 -43.07 60.73 18.00
C SER A 7 -42.79 60.24 16.57
N ALA A 8 -43.23 60.98 15.56
CA ALA A 8 -42.95 60.64 14.16
C ALA A 8 -41.45 60.69 13.84
N ILE A 9 -40.73 61.67 14.40
CA ILE A 9 -39.27 61.78 14.24
C ILE A 9 -38.55 60.65 14.97
N LEU A 10 -38.94 60.34 16.20
CA LEU A 10 -38.38 59.21 16.96
C LEU A 10 -38.50 57.89 16.18
N LEU A 11 -39.71 57.57 15.68
CA LEU A 11 -39.93 56.38 14.85
C LEU A 11 -39.06 56.36 13.59
N GLY A 12 -38.83 57.53 12.98
CA GLY A 12 -37.93 57.68 11.85
C GLY A 12 -36.49 57.34 12.20
N ILE A 13 -35.99 57.81 13.34
CA ILE A 13 -34.62 57.54 13.81
C ILE A 13 -34.48 56.08 14.22
N GLU A 14 -35.45 55.50 14.94
CA GLU A 14 -35.45 54.06 15.28
C GLU A 14 -35.44 53.17 14.03
N LYS A 15 -36.12 53.58 12.96
CA LYS A 15 -36.04 52.90 11.66
C LYS A 15 -34.62 52.97 11.08
N SER A 16 -33.99 54.14 11.08
CA SER A 16 -32.60 54.29 10.62
C SER A 16 -31.61 53.46 11.45
N ILE A 17 -31.77 53.43 12.78
CA ILE A 17 -30.99 52.61 13.70
C ILE A 17 -31.11 51.12 13.34
N ARG A 18 -32.33 50.62 13.10
CA ARG A 18 -32.56 49.22 12.71
C ARG A 18 -32.05 48.87 11.30
N GLN A 19 -31.95 49.85 10.41
CA GLN A 19 -31.49 49.65 9.03
C GLN A 19 -29.96 49.81 8.86
N ALA A 20 -29.24 50.19 9.91
CA ALA A 20 -27.79 50.28 9.90
C ALA A 20 -27.16 48.90 9.58
N ARG A 21 -26.33 48.84 8.53
CA ARG A 21 -25.75 47.58 8.02
C ARG A 21 -24.50 47.14 8.77
N ASP A 22 -23.79 48.09 9.36
CA ASP A 22 -22.55 47.87 10.09
C ASP A 22 -22.44 48.80 11.30
N MET A 23 -21.43 48.54 12.13
CA MET A 23 -21.20 49.30 13.36
C MET A 23 -20.92 50.78 13.09
N THR A 24 -20.21 51.10 12.00
CA THR A 24 -19.87 52.48 11.63
C THR A 24 -21.12 53.29 11.27
N ALA A 25 -22.02 52.72 10.46
CA ALA A 25 -23.29 53.35 10.11
C ALA A 25 -24.18 53.56 11.34
N LEU A 26 -24.22 52.59 12.25
CA LEU A 26 -24.98 52.69 13.50
C LEU A 26 -24.45 53.85 14.38
N GLN A 27 -23.14 53.92 14.54
CA GLN A 27 -22.48 54.97 15.33
C GLN A 27 -22.74 56.37 14.74
N PHE A 28 -22.73 56.50 13.41
CA PHE A 28 -23.03 57.76 12.72
C PHE A 28 -24.49 58.21 12.94
N VAL A 29 -25.45 57.29 12.79
CA VAL A 29 -26.89 57.56 13.03
C VAL A 29 -27.10 58.04 14.48
N ALA A 30 -26.47 57.38 15.45
CA ALA A 30 -26.61 57.70 16.87
C ALA A 30 -26.18 59.14 17.22
N VAL A 31 -25.12 59.67 16.59
CA VAL A 31 -24.61 61.03 16.91
C VAL A 31 -25.12 62.13 15.97
N THR A 32 -25.77 61.77 14.85
CA THR A 32 -26.16 62.75 13.82
C THR A 32 -27.67 62.88 13.68
N GLU A 33 -28.40 61.77 13.60
CA GLU A 33 -29.86 61.79 13.40
C GLU A 33 -30.61 62.17 14.68
N THR A 34 -30.01 61.92 15.86
CA THR A 34 -30.54 62.32 17.17
C THR A 34 -30.83 63.83 17.25
N ARG A 35 -30.12 64.67 16.47
CA ARG A 35 -30.33 66.13 16.44
C ARG A 35 -31.71 66.54 15.95
N ARG A 36 -32.35 65.69 15.12
CA ARG A 36 -33.70 65.92 14.61
C ARG A 36 -34.74 65.79 15.73
N LEU A 37 -34.44 65.00 16.75
CA LEU A 37 -35.33 64.75 17.88
C LEU A 37 -35.09 65.78 19.00
N ILE A 38 -33.83 66.02 19.36
CA ILE A 38 -33.45 66.93 20.45
C ILE A 38 -32.29 67.80 20.01
N SER A 39 -32.39 69.10 20.31
CA SER A 39 -31.32 70.05 20.04
C SER A 39 -30.14 69.83 20.99
N TYR A 40 -28.96 69.60 20.42
CA TYR A 40 -27.68 69.59 21.12
C TYR A 40 -26.63 70.30 20.28
N GLN A 41 -25.56 70.75 20.94
CA GLN A 41 -24.40 71.32 20.27
C GLN A 41 -23.44 70.24 19.81
N GLN A 42 -23.21 69.24 20.66
CA GLN A 42 -22.36 68.10 20.34
C GLN A 42 -22.92 66.80 20.94
N ALA A 43 -22.84 65.74 20.16
CA ALA A 43 -23.11 64.37 20.62
C ALA A 43 -21.84 63.54 20.49
N VAL A 44 -21.52 62.76 21.52
CA VAL A 44 -20.36 61.88 21.56
C VAL A 44 -20.81 60.48 21.97
N LEU A 45 -20.46 59.49 21.16
CA LEU A 45 -20.72 58.09 21.45
C LEU A 45 -19.42 57.41 21.87
N LEU A 46 -19.48 56.73 23.02
CA LEU A 46 -18.37 55.95 23.56
C LEU A 46 -18.73 54.46 23.56
N SER A 47 -17.72 53.61 23.37
CA SER A 47 -17.85 52.17 23.50
C SER A 47 -16.71 51.59 24.34
N HIS A 48 -16.90 50.41 24.93
CA HIS A 48 -15.82 49.73 25.64
C HIS A 48 -14.74 49.24 24.67
N GLY A 49 -13.52 49.72 24.87
CA GLY A 49 -12.32 49.22 24.21
C GLY A 49 -11.94 47.81 24.69
N LEU A 50 -10.92 47.22 24.05
CA LEU A 50 -10.37 45.92 24.44
C LEU A 50 -9.78 45.92 25.87
N ASP A 51 -9.38 47.10 26.35
CA ASP A 51 -8.85 47.37 27.69
C ASP A 51 -9.96 47.58 28.75
N GLY A 52 -11.23 47.47 28.35
CA GLY A 52 -12.40 47.69 29.21
C GLY A 52 -12.75 49.16 29.44
N LYS A 53 -11.90 50.10 29.01
CA LYS A 53 -12.13 51.54 29.16
C LYS A 53 -13.08 52.06 28.08
N LEU A 54 -13.89 53.07 28.41
CA LEU A 54 -14.74 53.77 27.45
C LEU A 54 -13.86 54.61 26.51
N ARG A 55 -14.02 54.40 25.21
CA ARG A 55 -13.31 55.09 24.12
C ARG A 55 -14.31 55.75 23.19
N VAL A 56 -13.99 56.95 22.71
CA VAL A 56 -14.86 57.65 21.77
C VAL A 56 -14.83 56.94 20.41
N VAL A 57 -16.02 56.58 19.90
CA VAL A 57 -16.19 55.92 18.60
C VAL A 57 -16.81 56.84 17.55
N ALA A 58 -17.64 57.80 17.96
CA ALA A 58 -18.21 58.77 17.04
C ALA A 58 -18.48 60.11 17.73
N VAL A 59 -18.39 61.19 16.96
CA VAL A 59 -18.68 62.56 17.39
C VAL A 59 -19.53 63.23 16.31
N SER A 60 -20.56 63.97 16.71
CA SER A 60 -21.39 64.73 15.77
C SER A 60 -20.54 65.73 14.96
N ASN A 61 -20.85 65.89 13.67
CA ASN A 61 -20.20 66.83 12.74
C ASN A 61 -18.75 66.52 12.38
N VAL A 62 -18.22 65.34 12.73
CA VAL A 62 -16.87 64.91 12.33
C VAL A 62 -16.93 63.52 11.68
N PRO A 63 -16.40 63.34 10.46
CA PRO A 63 -16.48 62.04 9.76
C PRO A 63 -15.54 60.97 10.33
N THR A 64 -14.42 61.36 10.95
CA THR A 64 -13.47 60.44 11.58
C THR A 64 -12.96 61.00 12.90
N VAL A 65 -12.87 60.17 13.93
CA VAL A 65 -12.43 60.60 15.27
C VAL A 65 -10.90 60.57 15.35
N ASP A 66 -10.27 61.73 15.49
CA ASP A 66 -8.85 61.82 15.84
C ASP A 66 -8.65 61.61 17.35
N ARG A 67 -8.03 60.49 17.71
CA ARG A 67 -7.77 60.11 19.11
C ARG A 67 -6.78 61.04 19.82
N ASN A 68 -5.95 61.77 19.08
CA ASN A 68 -4.96 62.69 19.65
C ASN A 68 -5.55 64.07 19.94
N ALA A 69 -6.78 64.35 19.49
CA ALA A 69 -7.44 65.62 19.75
C ALA A 69 -7.62 65.84 21.27
N PRO A 70 -7.24 67.03 21.80
CA PRO A 70 -7.37 67.35 23.23
C PRO A 70 -8.79 67.08 23.78
N TYR A 71 -9.82 67.44 23.01
CA TYR A 71 -11.21 67.22 23.34
C TYR A 71 -11.57 65.73 23.54
N ILE A 72 -11.07 64.85 22.66
CA ILE A 72 -11.36 63.40 22.75
C ILE A 72 -10.72 62.80 24.00
N ARG A 73 -9.46 63.15 24.29
CA ARG A 73 -8.76 62.71 25.51
C ARG A 73 -9.47 63.17 26.77
N PHE A 74 -9.98 64.39 26.76
CA PHE A 74 -10.77 64.95 27.85
C PHE A 74 -12.07 64.16 28.08
N VAL A 75 -12.86 63.92 27.02
CA VAL A 75 -14.12 63.15 27.12
C VAL A 75 -13.89 61.72 27.60
N GLU A 76 -12.85 61.03 27.11
CA GLU A 76 -12.49 59.69 27.61
C GLU A 76 -12.09 59.71 29.09
N LYS A 77 -11.34 60.73 29.54
CA LYS A 77 -10.94 60.88 30.97
C LYS A 77 -12.16 61.13 31.86
N LEU A 78 -13.09 61.97 31.41
CA LEU A 78 -14.34 62.27 32.10
C LEU A 78 -15.21 61.02 32.24
N ALA A 79 -15.46 60.32 31.13
CA ALA A 79 -16.33 59.15 31.11
C ALA A 79 -15.81 58.00 31.99
N ASN A 80 -14.49 57.77 32.02
CA ASN A 80 -13.92 56.68 32.82
C ASN A 80 -13.73 57.03 34.31
N ARG A 81 -13.86 58.30 34.72
CA ARG A 81 -13.62 58.73 36.13
C ARG A 81 -14.90 59.09 36.89
N GLN A 82 -15.88 59.69 36.21
CA GLN A 82 -17.05 60.30 36.88
C GLN A 82 -18.41 59.74 36.46
N ILE A 83 -18.44 58.92 35.41
CA ILE A 83 -19.66 58.32 34.88
C ILE A 83 -19.68 56.83 35.21
N THR A 84 -20.69 56.40 35.96
CA THR A 84 -21.01 54.99 36.11
C THR A 84 -21.67 54.52 34.80
N PRO A 85 -21.12 53.50 34.08
CA PRO A 85 -21.58 53.13 32.73
C PRO A 85 -23.04 52.66 32.63
N ASP A 86 -23.69 52.39 33.76
CA ASP A 86 -25.02 51.78 33.85
C ASP A 86 -26.08 52.75 34.37
N GLN A 87 -25.69 54.00 34.70
CA GLN A 87 -26.60 54.98 35.28
C GLN A 87 -26.65 56.26 34.44
N LYS A 88 -27.88 56.71 34.17
CA LYS A 88 -28.14 58.03 33.63
C LYS A 88 -27.71 59.10 34.63
N LYS A 89 -26.96 60.10 34.16
CA LYS A 89 -26.49 61.20 34.98
C LYS A 89 -26.51 62.49 34.17
N ILE A 90 -26.87 63.59 34.83
CA ILE A 90 -26.82 64.93 34.24
C ILE A 90 -25.71 65.67 34.98
N PHE A 91 -24.74 66.17 34.23
CA PHE A 91 -23.70 67.04 34.76
C PHE A 91 -24.07 68.47 34.41
N SER A 92 -24.00 69.35 35.41
CA SER A 92 -24.09 70.79 35.17
C SER A 92 -22.80 71.46 35.63
N ARG A 93 -22.37 72.48 34.90
CA ARG A 93 -21.21 73.30 35.25
C ARG A 93 -21.34 73.94 36.63
N ALA A 94 -22.56 74.21 37.09
CA ALA A 94 -22.83 74.92 38.34
C ALA A 94 -22.71 74.03 39.60
N SER A 95 -22.94 72.71 39.49
CA SER A 95 -23.08 71.80 40.65
C SER A 95 -21.86 70.90 40.87
N ASP A 96 -21.19 70.45 39.81
CA ASP A 96 -20.17 69.39 39.88
C ASP A 96 -18.73 69.90 39.67
N GLY A 97 -18.54 71.22 39.54
CA GLY A 97 -17.27 71.85 39.16
C GLY A 97 -16.21 72.02 40.26
N ALA A 98 -16.42 71.48 41.46
CA ALA A 98 -15.53 71.73 42.60
C ALA A 98 -14.21 70.93 42.57
N ASP A 99 -14.10 69.89 41.75
CA ASP A 99 -13.00 68.90 41.85
C ASP A 99 -12.35 68.51 40.49
N VAL A 100 -12.46 69.38 39.47
CA VAL A 100 -11.97 69.07 38.10
C VAL A 100 -11.13 70.21 37.49
N GLU A 101 -9.99 69.82 36.91
CA GLU A 101 -8.89 70.61 36.33
C GLU A 101 -9.31 71.73 35.35
N ALA A 102 -8.37 72.65 35.06
CA ALA A 102 -8.52 73.80 34.14
C ALA A 102 -9.14 73.44 32.76
N ASP A 103 -8.84 72.25 32.23
CA ASP A 103 -9.37 71.71 30.97
C ASP A 103 -10.91 71.62 30.94
N TRP A 104 -11.56 71.47 32.11
CA TRP A 104 -13.02 71.43 32.25
C TRP A 104 -13.69 72.74 31.81
N ARG A 105 -13.02 73.89 31.96
CA ARG A 105 -13.59 75.20 31.61
C ARG A 105 -13.46 75.55 30.13
N GLU A 106 -12.48 74.96 29.44
CA GLU A 106 -12.19 75.26 28.03
C GLU A 106 -13.09 74.45 27.08
N PHE A 107 -13.38 73.19 27.42
CA PHE A 107 -14.04 72.25 26.50
C PHE A 107 -15.50 71.92 26.83
N LEU A 108 -16.04 72.35 27.97
CA LEU A 108 -17.41 72.02 28.36
C LEU A 108 -18.37 73.20 28.37
N GLN A 109 -19.59 72.88 27.97
CA GLN A 109 -20.76 73.74 28.04
C GLN A 109 -21.66 73.32 29.19
N ASP A 110 -22.64 74.16 29.51
CA ASP A 110 -23.24 74.20 30.85
C ASP A 110 -24.00 72.93 31.25
N ASN A 111 -24.56 72.13 30.34
CA ASN A 111 -25.31 70.91 30.68
C ASN A 111 -24.96 69.69 29.79
N ILE A 112 -24.54 68.59 30.41
CA ILE A 112 -24.21 67.32 29.74
C ILE A 112 -25.16 66.24 30.24
N LEU A 113 -25.87 65.58 29.32
CA LEU A 113 -26.60 64.35 29.61
C LEU A 113 -25.71 63.16 29.26
N SER A 114 -25.46 62.29 30.23
CA SER A 114 -24.88 60.98 30.01
C SER A 114 -25.95 59.91 30.06
N GLN A 115 -26.25 59.31 28.91
CA GLN A 115 -27.23 58.24 28.78
C GLN A 115 -26.51 56.91 28.46
N PRO A 116 -26.66 55.87 29.30
CA PRO A 116 -26.09 54.56 29.02
C PRO A 116 -26.81 53.88 27.85
N VAL A 117 -26.06 53.15 27.04
CA VAL A 117 -26.60 52.31 25.97
C VAL A 117 -26.48 50.86 26.40
N LEU A 118 -27.61 50.25 26.78
CA LEU A 118 -27.65 48.90 27.33
C LEU A 118 -28.12 47.90 26.27
N ALA A 119 -27.54 46.70 26.26
CA ALA A 119 -28.09 45.58 25.53
C ALA A 119 -29.38 45.07 26.21
N PRO A 120 -30.26 44.36 25.49
CA PRO A 120 -31.46 43.76 26.09
C PRO A 120 -31.20 42.76 27.23
N ASP A 121 -29.97 42.28 27.41
CA ASP A 121 -29.56 41.44 28.55
C ASP A 121 -29.05 42.25 29.75
N GLY A 122 -29.14 43.59 29.70
CA GLY A 122 -28.66 44.52 30.71
C GLY A 122 -27.17 44.85 30.63
N THR A 123 -26.43 44.28 29.67
CA THR A 123 -25.00 44.57 29.51
C THR A 123 -24.79 45.99 28.98
N SER A 124 -23.95 46.81 29.64
CA SER A 124 -23.56 48.10 29.09
C SER A 124 -22.68 47.95 27.85
N LEU A 125 -23.16 48.50 26.73
CA LEU A 125 -22.47 48.48 25.44
C LEU A 125 -21.62 49.73 25.23
N GLY A 126 -22.05 50.85 25.82
CA GLY A 126 -21.43 52.15 25.63
C GLY A 126 -22.22 53.27 26.28
N LEU A 127 -21.83 54.50 25.96
CA LEU A 127 -22.38 55.71 26.56
C LEU A 127 -22.62 56.77 25.49
N LEU A 128 -23.81 57.35 25.46
CA LEU A 128 -24.15 58.50 24.63
C LEU A 128 -24.11 59.77 25.50
N LEU A 129 -23.22 60.69 25.15
CA LEU A 129 -23.13 62.02 25.75
C LEU A 129 -23.77 63.04 24.83
N LEU A 130 -24.74 63.80 25.36
CA LEU A 130 -25.33 64.94 24.67
C LEU A 130 -25.00 66.22 25.43
N ILE A 131 -24.48 67.22 24.72
CA ILE A 131 -23.97 68.46 25.31
C ILE A 131 -24.77 69.64 24.78
N ARG A 132 -25.30 70.48 25.67
CA ARG A 132 -26.02 71.69 25.30
C ARG A 132 -26.01 72.76 26.41
N ALA A 133 -26.39 73.98 26.06
CA ALA A 133 -26.56 75.09 27.02
C ALA A 133 -27.85 75.00 27.87
N PRO A 134 -29.06 74.78 27.31
CA PRO A 134 -30.28 74.73 28.11
C PRO A 134 -30.40 73.46 28.98
N GLU A 135 -31.06 73.58 30.14
CA GLU A 135 -31.34 72.46 31.03
C GLU A 135 -32.24 71.41 30.37
N TRP A 136 -32.06 70.13 30.75
CA TRP A 136 -32.80 69.00 30.21
C TRP A 136 -34.23 68.92 30.75
N GLN A 137 -35.22 68.80 29.87
CA GLN A 137 -36.62 68.63 30.27
C GLN A 137 -36.97 67.15 30.41
N ASP A 138 -37.88 66.81 31.33
CA ASP A 138 -38.29 65.42 31.59
C ASP A 138 -38.83 64.70 30.33
N GLY A 139 -39.55 65.42 29.47
CA GLY A 139 -40.06 64.86 28.21
C GLY A 139 -38.95 64.51 27.22
N GLU A 140 -37.87 65.30 27.16
CA GLU A 140 -36.72 65.01 26.30
C GLU A 140 -35.91 63.83 26.84
N LEU A 141 -35.78 63.77 28.16
CA LEU A 141 -35.11 62.67 28.83
C LEU A 141 -35.75 61.32 28.52
N LEU A 142 -37.09 61.25 28.49
CA LEU A 142 -37.82 60.05 28.10
C LEU A 142 -37.58 59.67 26.63
N LEU A 143 -37.51 60.67 25.74
CA LEU A 143 -37.24 60.46 24.32
C LEU A 143 -35.82 59.95 24.06
N VAL A 144 -34.81 60.46 24.79
CA VAL A 144 -33.43 59.95 24.70
C VAL A 144 -33.36 58.51 25.20
N GLU A 145 -34.03 58.21 26.32
CA GLU A 145 -34.05 56.87 26.91
C GLU A 145 -34.60 55.83 25.91
N GLN A 146 -35.78 56.10 25.34
CA GLN A 146 -36.40 55.26 24.32
C GLN A 146 -35.51 55.08 23.08
N LEU A 147 -34.81 56.15 22.66
CA LEU A 147 -33.87 56.08 21.53
C LEU A 147 -32.64 55.22 21.86
N THR A 148 -32.10 55.34 23.07
CA THR A 148 -30.96 54.53 23.50
C THR A 148 -31.28 53.05 23.67
N ASP A 149 -32.52 52.70 23.99
CA ASP A 149 -32.98 51.31 24.00
C ASP A 149 -32.96 50.71 22.59
N ALA A 150 -33.53 51.44 21.61
CA ALA A 150 -33.49 51.02 20.21
C ALA A 150 -32.05 50.90 19.68
N LEU A 151 -31.18 51.84 20.07
CA LEU A 151 -29.76 51.82 19.75
C LEU A 151 -29.05 50.61 20.37
N GLY A 152 -29.34 50.29 21.64
CA GLY A 152 -28.77 49.15 22.35
C GLY A 152 -29.13 47.80 21.73
N HIS A 153 -30.38 47.65 21.28
CA HIS A 153 -30.83 46.49 20.51
C HIS A 153 -30.04 46.31 19.21
N ALA A 154 -29.94 47.36 18.39
CA ALA A 154 -29.22 47.31 17.12
C ALA A 154 -27.71 47.10 17.31
N TRP A 155 -27.13 47.75 18.32
CA TRP A 155 -25.72 47.58 18.66
C TRP A 155 -25.42 46.14 19.08
N ASN A 156 -26.25 45.53 19.93
CA ASN A 156 -26.07 44.14 20.35
C ASN A 156 -26.14 43.17 19.15
N ALA A 157 -27.02 43.43 18.18
CA ALA A 157 -27.15 42.62 16.97
C ALA A 157 -25.93 42.72 16.04
N LEU A 158 -25.32 43.91 15.91
CA LEU A 158 -24.15 44.15 15.06
C LEU A 158 -22.82 43.85 15.76
N ARG A 159 -22.81 43.60 17.07
CA ARG A 159 -21.60 43.23 17.81
C ARG A 159 -21.10 41.86 17.31
N PRO A 160 -19.79 41.68 17.04
CA PRO A 160 -19.24 40.37 16.72
C PRO A 160 -19.47 39.43 17.90
N ARG A 161 -20.44 38.51 17.74
CA ARG A 161 -20.78 37.54 18.77
C ARG A 161 -19.56 36.64 18.93
N LYS A 162 -18.86 36.71 20.08
CA LYS A 162 -17.92 35.66 20.48
C LYS A 162 -18.73 34.36 20.47
N ARG A 163 -18.60 33.55 19.41
CA ARG A 163 -19.13 32.19 19.38
C ARG A 163 -18.49 31.46 20.56
N ARG A 164 -19.20 31.42 21.70
CA ARG A 164 -18.85 30.58 22.85
C ARG A 164 -18.63 29.16 22.30
N GLY A 165 -17.40 28.69 22.45
CA GLY A 165 -16.86 27.54 21.72
C GLY A 165 -17.52 26.22 22.10
N GLY A 166 -18.59 25.86 21.39
CA GLY A 166 -19.22 24.53 21.47
C GLY A 166 -18.76 23.53 20.40
N LEU A 167 -17.95 23.96 19.41
CA LEU A 167 -17.48 23.06 18.33
C LEU A 167 -16.03 22.56 18.49
N PHE A 168 -15.21 23.17 19.36
CA PHE A 168 -13.80 22.77 19.51
C PHE A 168 -13.57 21.65 20.55
N GLU A 169 -14.41 21.49 21.57
CA GLU A 169 -14.26 20.38 22.54
C GLU A 169 -14.80 19.03 22.00
N ALA A 170 -15.88 19.04 21.23
CA ALA A 170 -16.39 17.86 20.54
C ALA A 170 -15.40 17.34 19.48
N GLY A 171 -14.63 18.24 18.85
CA GLY A 171 -13.58 17.90 17.91
C GLY A 171 -12.36 17.22 18.56
N LYS A 172 -11.99 17.61 19.79
CA LYS A 172 -10.80 17.05 20.47
C LYS A 172 -11.04 15.62 20.96
N LYS A 173 -12.22 15.33 21.53
CA LYS A 173 -12.62 13.96 21.92
C LYS A 173 -12.84 13.06 20.69
N ARG A 174 -13.49 13.55 19.63
CA ARG A 174 -13.63 12.79 18.36
C ARG A 174 -12.27 12.52 17.69
N ARG A 175 -11.36 13.50 17.67
CA ARG A 175 -9.99 13.30 17.15
C ARG A 175 -9.19 12.31 17.99
N ALA A 176 -9.33 12.33 19.33
CA ALA A 176 -8.68 11.35 20.20
C ALA A 176 -9.23 9.92 19.97
N VAL A 177 -10.54 9.76 19.80
CA VAL A 177 -11.15 8.47 19.46
C VAL A 177 -10.72 8.00 18.07
N LEU A 178 -10.75 8.87 17.07
CA LEU A 178 -10.28 8.54 15.71
C LEU A 178 -8.78 8.20 15.69
N ALA A 179 -7.96 8.92 16.44
CA ALA A 179 -6.54 8.61 16.61
C ALA A 179 -6.36 7.26 17.33
N GLY A 180 -7.14 6.97 18.36
CA GLY A 180 -7.13 5.69 19.05
C GLY A 180 -7.54 4.52 18.14
N VAL A 181 -8.58 4.70 17.32
CA VAL A 181 -9.00 3.72 16.30
C VAL A 181 -7.93 3.53 15.24
N PHE A 182 -7.30 4.61 14.77
CA PHE A 182 -6.21 4.54 13.82
C PHE A 182 -4.99 3.81 14.39
N VAL A 183 -4.58 4.13 15.63
CA VAL A 183 -3.50 3.42 16.32
C VAL A 183 -3.84 1.96 16.55
N GLY A 184 -5.08 1.66 16.96
CA GLY A 184 -5.58 0.30 17.09
C GLY A 184 -5.53 -0.48 15.77
N LEU A 185 -5.94 0.15 14.67
CA LEU A 185 -5.86 -0.42 13.32
C LEU A 185 -4.40 -0.68 12.91
N VAL A 186 -3.50 0.26 13.15
CA VAL A 186 -2.06 0.11 12.87
C VAL A 186 -1.46 -1.02 13.70
N LEU A 187 -1.83 -1.16 14.97
CA LEU A 187 -1.40 -2.26 15.84
C LEU A 187 -1.89 -3.62 15.32
N VAL A 188 -3.15 -3.72 14.92
CA VAL A 188 -3.71 -4.95 14.33
C VAL A 188 -2.99 -5.30 13.03
N LEU A 189 -2.71 -4.31 12.18
CA LEU A 189 -1.97 -4.47 10.93
C LEU A 189 -0.48 -4.84 11.14
N ALA A 190 0.07 -4.58 12.32
CA ALA A 190 1.44 -4.97 12.71
C ALA A 190 1.53 -6.39 13.28
N ILE A 191 0.41 -7.09 13.52
CA ILE A 191 0.42 -8.47 14.03
C ILE A 191 1.13 -9.38 13.02
N PRO A 192 2.17 -10.15 13.43
CA PRO A 192 2.90 -11.04 12.55
C PRO A 192 2.06 -12.28 12.21
N VAL A 193 1.78 -12.48 10.93
CA VAL A 193 1.07 -13.65 10.39
C VAL A 193 2.01 -14.48 9.52
N ARG A 194 1.84 -15.81 9.54
CA ARG A 194 2.60 -16.70 8.67
C ARG A 194 2.10 -16.55 7.23
N GLN A 195 3.00 -16.21 6.31
CA GLN A 195 2.69 -16.26 4.89
C GLN A 195 2.57 -17.72 4.45
N SER A 196 1.71 -17.98 3.47
CA SER A 196 1.69 -19.26 2.76
C SER A 196 1.36 -19.04 1.30
N ILE A 197 1.94 -19.87 0.44
CA ILE A 197 1.59 -19.93 -0.97
C ILE A 197 1.03 -21.31 -1.29
N ILE A 198 0.14 -21.37 -2.27
CA ILE A 198 -0.39 -22.62 -2.80
C ILE A 198 0.09 -22.72 -4.24
N ALA A 199 0.72 -23.83 -4.60
CA ALA A 199 1.28 -24.06 -5.92
C ALA A 199 0.99 -25.49 -6.39
N PRO A 200 0.79 -25.71 -7.70
CA PRO A 200 0.69 -27.04 -8.27
C PRO A 200 1.91 -27.88 -7.90
N ALA A 201 1.67 -29.13 -7.53
CA ALA A 201 2.71 -30.06 -7.12
C ALA A 201 2.50 -31.44 -7.75
N THR A 202 3.59 -32.15 -7.98
CA THR A 202 3.61 -33.49 -8.56
C THR A 202 4.60 -34.35 -7.80
N VAL A 203 4.22 -35.57 -7.50
CA VAL A 203 5.09 -36.56 -6.87
C VAL A 203 6.06 -37.08 -7.92
N MET A 204 7.34 -36.80 -7.75
CA MET A 204 8.42 -37.13 -8.68
C MET A 204 9.34 -38.20 -8.07
N PRO A 205 10.01 -39.01 -8.91
CA PRO A 205 11.02 -39.93 -8.40
C PRO A 205 12.22 -39.18 -7.84
N ARG A 206 12.73 -39.64 -6.70
CA ARG A 206 13.99 -39.17 -6.14
C ARG A 206 15.16 -39.93 -6.78
N ASP A 207 16.14 -39.19 -7.30
CA ASP A 207 17.35 -39.72 -7.95
C ASP A 207 17.10 -40.84 -8.99
N PRO A 208 16.28 -40.59 -10.04
CA PRO A 208 16.01 -41.57 -11.08
C PRO A 208 17.26 -41.89 -11.90
N VAL A 209 17.45 -43.17 -12.25
CA VAL A 209 18.48 -43.60 -13.19
C VAL A 209 17.96 -43.48 -14.61
N MET A 210 18.54 -42.55 -15.36
CA MET A 210 18.18 -42.32 -16.76
C MET A 210 18.75 -43.42 -17.65
N ILE A 211 17.88 -44.06 -18.43
CA ILE A 211 18.25 -45.08 -19.39
C ILE A 211 18.27 -44.46 -20.78
N ALA A 212 19.50 -44.27 -21.28
CA ALA A 212 19.76 -43.72 -22.60
C ALA A 212 20.14 -44.82 -23.60
N ALA A 213 19.98 -44.52 -24.89
CA ALA A 213 20.42 -45.37 -25.98
C ALA A 213 21.97 -45.51 -25.97
N PRO A 214 22.52 -46.73 -25.80
CA PRO A 214 23.98 -46.93 -25.78
C PRO A 214 24.61 -46.85 -27.18
N ILE A 215 23.80 -47.03 -28.23
CA ILE A 215 24.19 -47.00 -29.63
C ILE A 215 23.12 -46.26 -30.44
N THR A 216 23.50 -45.76 -31.61
CA THR A 216 22.57 -45.21 -32.60
C THR A 216 21.90 -46.36 -33.35
N GLY A 217 20.56 -46.33 -33.45
CA GLY A 217 19.80 -47.37 -34.13
C GLY A 217 18.30 -47.14 -34.04
N VAL A 218 17.52 -48.09 -34.55
CA VAL A 218 16.05 -48.06 -34.46
C VAL A 218 15.61 -48.97 -33.33
N ILE A 219 14.75 -48.46 -32.43
CA ILE A 219 14.16 -49.28 -31.37
C ILE A 219 13.17 -50.26 -32.02
N ARG A 220 13.41 -51.56 -31.87
CA ARG A 220 12.52 -52.61 -32.38
C ARG A 220 11.28 -52.76 -31.52
N GLU A 221 11.47 -52.84 -30.21
CA GLU A 221 10.38 -52.94 -29.23
C GLU A 221 10.82 -52.52 -27.83
N ILE A 222 9.84 -52.08 -27.03
CA ILE A 222 9.96 -51.92 -25.58
C ILE A 222 9.29 -53.12 -24.93
N SER A 223 10.03 -53.86 -24.12
CA SER A 223 9.61 -55.12 -23.49
C SER A 223 8.90 -54.92 -22.15
N VAL A 224 8.95 -53.70 -21.59
CA VAL A 224 8.30 -53.32 -20.34
C VAL A 224 7.12 -52.37 -20.58
N ARG A 225 6.16 -52.35 -19.67
CA ARG A 225 5.03 -51.38 -19.71
C ARG A 225 5.38 -50.11 -18.93
N PRO A 226 4.79 -48.96 -19.28
CA PRO A 226 4.90 -47.76 -18.45
C PRO A 226 4.46 -48.03 -17.02
N ASN A 227 5.21 -47.50 -16.06
CA ASN A 227 4.99 -47.65 -14.62
C ASN A 227 5.02 -49.10 -14.10
N ALA A 228 5.56 -50.05 -14.88
CA ALA A 228 5.74 -51.42 -14.43
C ALA A 228 6.98 -51.55 -13.54
N PRO A 229 6.93 -52.43 -12.52
CA PRO A 229 8.13 -52.82 -11.79
C PRO A 229 9.08 -53.59 -12.70
N VAL A 230 10.37 -53.36 -12.52
CA VAL A 230 11.46 -54.05 -13.23
C VAL A 230 12.51 -54.49 -12.21
N GLU A 231 13.11 -55.64 -12.46
CA GLU A 231 14.23 -56.16 -11.70
C GLU A 231 15.57 -55.87 -12.41
N LYS A 232 16.66 -55.85 -11.65
CA LYS A 232 17.99 -55.69 -12.22
C LYS A 232 18.29 -56.80 -13.23
N GLY A 233 18.63 -56.41 -14.46
CA GLY A 233 18.92 -57.31 -15.57
C GLY A 233 17.74 -57.58 -16.50
N ASP A 234 16.53 -57.11 -16.17
CA ASP A 234 15.37 -57.22 -17.04
C ASP A 234 15.60 -56.49 -18.37
N LEU A 235 15.11 -57.09 -19.46
CA LEU A 235 15.15 -56.46 -20.77
C LEU A 235 14.16 -55.29 -20.81
N LEU A 236 14.66 -54.09 -21.08
CA LEU A 236 13.84 -52.88 -21.16
C LEU A 236 13.37 -52.63 -22.59
N PHE A 237 14.32 -52.57 -23.52
CA PHE A 237 14.06 -52.38 -24.94
C PHE A 237 15.18 -52.99 -25.78
N SER A 238 14.88 -53.24 -27.04
CA SER A 238 15.84 -53.78 -28.00
C SER A 238 15.91 -52.93 -29.27
N PHE A 239 17.08 -52.94 -29.91
CA PHE A 239 17.29 -52.34 -31.23
C PHE A 239 17.04 -53.35 -32.36
N GLU A 240 16.81 -52.84 -33.56
CA GLU A 240 16.81 -53.67 -34.77
C GLU A 240 18.22 -54.26 -35.00
N GLY A 241 18.34 -55.57 -34.82
CA GLY A 241 19.64 -56.24 -34.68
C GLY A 241 20.25 -56.81 -35.96
N ALA A 242 19.50 -56.86 -37.06
CA ALA A 242 19.92 -57.53 -38.30
C ALA A 242 21.22 -56.93 -38.87
N GLU A 243 21.33 -55.60 -38.89
CA GLU A 243 22.51 -54.89 -39.41
C GLU A 243 23.74 -55.11 -38.52
N PHE A 244 23.59 -54.94 -37.20
CA PHE A 244 24.68 -55.16 -36.24
C PHE A 244 25.22 -56.59 -36.28
N LYS A 245 24.33 -57.58 -36.41
CA LYS A 245 24.73 -58.99 -36.55
C LYS A 245 25.50 -59.23 -37.85
N ALA A 246 25.00 -58.71 -38.98
CA ALA A 246 25.69 -58.81 -40.26
C ALA A 246 27.07 -58.15 -40.23
N ASN A 247 27.18 -56.95 -39.63
CA ASN A 247 28.45 -56.23 -39.50
C ASN A 247 29.46 -56.98 -38.64
N TYR A 248 29.02 -57.63 -37.55
CA TYR A 248 29.89 -58.49 -36.74
C TYR A 248 30.37 -59.73 -37.53
N GLU A 249 29.48 -60.39 -38.26
CA GLU A 249 29.83 -61.53 -39.11
C GLU A 249 30.84 -61.14 -40.22
N ILE A 250 30.65 -59.98 -40.87
CA ILE A 250 31.60 -59.45 -41.86
C ILE A 250 32.97 -59.18 -41.23
N ALA A 251 33.00 -58.58 -40.03
CA ALA A 251 34.25 -58.30 -39.32
C ALA A 251 34.99 -59.59 -38.94
N LEU A 252 34.29 -60.64 -38.49
CA LEU A 252 34.87 -61.95 -38.22
C LEU A 252 35.49 -62.57 -39.48
N ARG A 253 34.82 -62.51 -40.64
CA ARG A 253 35.39 -62.98 -41.91
C ARG A 253 36.63 -62.21 -42.34
N ALA A 254 36.70 -60.92 -42.02
CA ALA A 254 37.88 -60.11 -42.28
C ALA A 254 39.07 -60.54 -41.41
N VAL A 255 38.82 -60.95 -40.15
CA VAL A 255 39.84 -61.55 -39.28
C VAL A 255 40.34 -62.88 -39.86
N ASP A 256 39.44 -63.79 -40.26
CA ASP A 256 39.81 -65.07 -40.89
C ASP A 256 40.73 -64.87 -42.10
N THR A 257 40.41 -63.87 -42.92
CA THR A 257 41.17 -63.53 -44.13
C THR A 257 42.57 -62.98 -43.78
N ALA A 258 42.64 -62.02 -42.84
CA ALA A 258 43.91 -61.44 -42.40
C ALA A 258 44.82 -62.48 -41.72
N GLU A 259 44.24 -63.44 -41.00
CA GLU A 259 44.98 -64.53 -40.38
C GLU A 259 45.57 -65.49 -41.44
N ALA A 260 44.79 -65.81 -42.48
CA ALA A 260 45.27 -66.59 -43.61
C ALA A 260 46.39 -65.88 -44.40
N GLU A 261 46.27 -64.55 -44.59
CA GLU A 261 47.32 -63.73 -45.20
C GLU A 261 48.60 -63.71 -44.37
N LEU A 262 48.49 -63.56 -43.04
CA LEU A 262 49.62 -63.63 -42.14
C LEU A 262 50.32 -65.00 -42.20
N ARG A 263 49.57 -66.10 -42.20
CA ARG A 263 50.13 -67.46 -42.37
C ARG A 263 50.90 -67.58 -43.68
N ARG A 264 50.33 -67.07 -44.79
CA ARG A 264 50.98 -67.08 -46.10
C ARG A 264 52.26 -66.24 -46.12
N ALA A 265 52.21 -65.00 -45.60
CA ALA A 265 53.38 -64.12 -45.52
C ALA A 265 54.50 -64.74 -44.67
N SER A 266 54.14 -65.39 -43.56
CA SER A 266 55.10 -66.08 -42.67
C SER A 266 55.80 -67.24 -43.37
N GLN A 267 55.08 -67.99 -44.21
CA GLN A 267 55.67 -69.08 -45.01
C GLN A 267 56.59 -68.57 -46.12
N GLN A 268 56.31 -67.40 -46.69
CA GLN A 268 57.09 -66.80 -47.78
C GLN A 268 58.33 -66.04 -47.30
N ALA A 269 58.41 -65.67 -46.02
CA ALA A 269 59.45 -64.80 -45.47
C ALA A 269 60.81 -65.47 -45.19
N PHE A 270 61.06 -66.71 -45.64
CA PHE A 270 62.32 -67.41 -45.38
C PHE A 270 63.52 -66.71 -46.05
N GLY A 271 64.36 -66.08 -45.22
CA GLY A 271 65.71 -65.62 -45.58
C GLY A 271 65.86 -64.18 -46.10
N ASP A 272 64.78 -63.42 -46.30
CA ASP A 272 64.82 -62.06 -46.86
C ASP A 272 64.30 -60.99 -45.87
N ALA A 273 64.98 -59.85 -45.78
CA ALA A 273 64.56 -58.70 -44.99
C ALA A 273 63.19 -58.15 -45.45
N LYS A 274 62.89 -58.24 -46.75
CA LYS A 274 61.59 -57.83 -47.31
C LYS A 274 60.44 -58.71 -46.80
N GLY A 275 60.66 -60.02 -46.69
CA GLY A 275 59.69 -60.97 -46.14
C GLY A 275 59.36 -60.69 -44.67
N ARG A 276 60.36 -60.33 -43.86
CA ARG A 276 60.14 -59.94 -42.45
C ARG A 276 59.28 -58.68 -42.31
N ALA A 277 59.46 -57.70 -43.20
CA ALA A 277 58.63 -56.50 -43.23
C ALA A 277 57.16 -56.82 -43.61
N GLU A 278 56.94 -57.72 -44.58
CA GLU A 278 55.58 -58.14 -44.98
C GLU A 278 54.87 -58.88 -43.85
N VAL A 279 55.57 -59.76 -43.11
CA VAL A 279 55.01 -60.43 -41.93
C VAL A 279 54.58 -59.40 -40.88
N ALA A 280 55.43 -58.42 -40.56
CA ALA A 280 55.09 -57.37 -39.60
C ALA A 280 53.87 -56.53 -40.04
N LEU A 281 53.75 -56.25 -41.34
CA LEU A 281 52.60 -55.56 -41.91
C LEU A 281 51.32 -56.40 -41.80
N SER A 282 51.37 -57.70 -42.16
CA SER A 282 50.24 -58.62 -42.02
C SER A 282 49.83 -58.83 -40.56
N GLN A 283 50.78 -58.86 -39.62
CA GLN A 283 50.48 -58.89 -38.18
C GLN A 283 49.71 -57.64 -37.75
N THR A 284 50.15 -56.47 -38.19
CA THR A 284 49.47 -55.19 -37.89
C THR A 284 48.06 -55.16 -38.48
N ARG A 285 47.88 -55.68 -39.71
CA ARG A 285 46.55 -55.81 -40.33
C ARG A 285 45.64 -56.76 -39.57
N LEU A 286 46.15 -57.92 -39.15
CA LEU A 286 45.39 -58.87 -38.33
C LEU A 286 44.93 -58.21 -37.02
N ALA A 287 45.84 -57.54 -36.31
CA ALA A 287 45.50 -56.82 -35.09
C ALA A 287 44.40 -55.77 -35.32
N LEU A 288 44.51 -54.96 -36.39
CA LEU A 288 43.46 -54.00 -36.76
C LEU A 288 42.10 -54.68 -37.03
N ARG A 289 42.08 -55.82 -37.73
CA ARG A 289 40.84 -56.56 -37.99
C ARG A 289 40.24 -57.15 -36.72
N GLN A 290 41.07 -57.64 -35.80
CA GLN A 290 40.63 -58.15 -34.51
C GLN A 290 39.95 -57.04 -33.68
N GLU A 291 40.54 -55.86 -33.62
CA GLU A 291 39.95 -54.70 -32.93
C GLU A 291 38.62 -54.27 -33.58
N GLN A 292 38.52 -54.30 -34.91
CA GLN A 292 37.25 -54.03 -35.61
C GLN A 292 36.18 -55.07 -35.28
N ALA A 293 36.54 -56.35 -35.18
CA ALA A 293 35.60 -57.40 -34.81
C ALA A 293 35.12 -57.27 -33.35
N GLU A 294 36.01 -56.94 -32.41
CA GLU A 294 35.64 -56.67 -31.02
C GLU A 294 34.76 -55.43 -30.89
N PHE A 295 35.00 -54.37 -31.66
CA PHE A 295 34.12 -53.20 -31.70
C PHE A 295 32.70 -53.54 -32.21
N SER A 296 32.60 -54.28 -33.32
CA SER A 296 31.30 -54.74 -33.84
C SER A 296 30.59 -55.69 -32.87
N ARG A 297 31.35 -56.54 -32.14
CA ARG A 297 30.82 -57.41 -31.08
C ARG A 297 30.25 -56.60 -29.92
N TYR A 298 30.97 -55.56 -29.50
CA TYR A 298 30.49 -54.65 -28.48
C TYR A 298 29.18 -53.98 -28.92
N GLN A 299 29.10 -53.43 -30.12
CA GLN A 299 27.85 -52.84 -30.65
C GLN A 299 26.70 -53.85 -30.66
N LEU A 300 26.95 -55.09 -31.10
CA LEU A 300 25.96 -56.17 -31.07
C LEU A 300 25.49 -56.48 -29.64
N SER A 301 26.38 -56.43 -28.64
CA SER A 301 26.02 -56.63 -27.23
C SER A 301 25.15 -55.50 -26.65
N GLN A 302 25.17 -54.32 -27.27
CA GLN A 302 24.39 -53.14 -26.86
C GLN A 302 22.98 -53.09 -27.47
N ILE A 303 22.59 -54.09 -28.29
CA ILE A 303 21.25 -54.17 -28.88
C ILE A 303 20.18 -54.38 -27.82
N GLU A 304 20.48 -55.16 -26.78
CA GLU A 304 19.56 -55.41 -25.68
C GLU A 304 19.91 -54.50 -24.50
N VAL A 305 19.07 -53.52 -24.24
CA VAL A 305 19.27 -52.62 -23.10
C VAL A 305 18.52 -53.19 -21.90
N ARG A 306 19.27 -53.45 -20.83
CA ARG A 306 18.78 -54.08 -19.61
C ARG A 306 18.77 -53.11 -18.43
N ALA A 307 17.92 -53.38 -17.45
CA ALA A 307 17.79 -52.58 -16.25
C ALA A 307 19.06 -52.65 -15.38
N PRO A 308 19.73 -51.51 -15.09
CA PRO A 308 20.91 -51.49 -14.22
C PRO A 308 20.56 -51.72 -12.74
N GLN A 309 19.32 -51.42 -12.34
CA GLN A 309 18.79 -51.59 -10.99
C GLN A 309 17.30 -51.97 -11.03
N SER A 310 16.81 -52.51 -9.92
CA SER A 310 15.38 -52.74 -9.72
C SER A 310 14.64 -51.43 -9.43
N GLY A 311 13.40 -51.30 -9.86
CA GLY A 311 12.58 -50.09 -9.66
C GLY A 311 11.31 -50.10 -10.51
N ILE A 312 10.79 -48.92 -10.83
CA ILE A 312 9.67 -48.70 -11.75
C ILE A 312 10.18 -48.01 -13.01
N ALA A 313 9.79 -48.52 -14.18
CA ALA A 313 10.10 -47.91 -15.48
C ALA A 313 9.15 -46.74 -15.78
N ILE A 314 9.70 -45.53 -15.91
CA ILE A 314 8.97 -44.27 -16.13
C ILE A 314 9.23 -43.80 -17.56
N PHE A 315 8.18 -43.79 -18.38
CA PHE A 315 8.16 -43.27 -19.76
C PHE A 315 6.69 -43.10 -20.23
N SER A 316 6.49 -42.42 -21.35
CA SER A 316 5.15 -42.03 -21.85
C SER A 316 4.31 -43.22 -22.32
N ASP A 317 4.69 -43.82 -23.46
CA ASP A 317 4.02 -44.96 -24.07
C ASP A 317 5.08 -45.80 -24.81
N SER A 318 4.90 -47.12 -24.83
CA SER A 318 5.75 -48.04 -25.60
C SER A 318 5.63 -47.84 -27.11
N ASN A 319 4.48 -47.36 -27.59
CA ASN A 319 4.22 -47.13 -29.01
C ASN A 319 4.98 -45.95 -29.59
N ASP A 320 5.27 -44.92 -28.79
CA ASP A 320 6.02 -43.72 -29.22
C ASP A 320 7.47 -44.02 -29.60
N TRP A 321 7.99 -45.16 -29.12
CA TRP A 321 9.36 -45.59 -29.30
C TRP A 321 9.51 -46.72 -30.31
N ARG A 322 8.48 -47.55 -30.52
CA ARG A 322 8.57 -48.68 -31.45
C ARG A 322 8.77 -48.18 -32.88
N GLY A 323 9.88 -48.58 -33.51
CA GLY A 323 10.26 -48.15 -34.86
C GLY A 323 10.87 -46.75 -34.92
N ARG A 324 11.09 -46.09 -33.77
CA ARG A 324 11.70 -44.75 -33.72
C ARG A 324 13.23 -44.84 -33.84
N PRO A 325 13.87 -44.07 -34.75
CA PRO A 325 15.31 -43.93 -34.77
C PRO A 325 15.76 -43.09 -33.57
N VAL A 326 16.80 -43.54 -32.87
CA VAL A 326 17.39 -42.84 -31.73
C VAL A 326 18.90 -42.73 -31.86
N SER A 327 19.47 -41.68 -31.26
CA SER A 327 20.91 -41.44 -31.24
C SER A 327 21.55 -41.89 -29.93
N THR A 328 22.85 -42.21 -29.98
CA THR A 328 23.62 -42.50 -28.76
C THR A 328 23.47 -41.36 -27.74
N GLY A 329 23.08 -41.70 -26.51
CA GLY A 329 22.83 -40.73 -25.43
C GLY A 329 21.41 -40.16 -25.38
N GLU A 330 20.54 -40.45 -26.35
CA GLU A 330 19.13 -40.07 -26.29
C GLU A 330 18.42 -40.83 -25.16
N GLN A 331 17.71 -40.11 -24.29
CA GLN A 331 17.03 -40.71 -23.15
C GLN A 331 15.71 -41.36 -23.59
N VAL A 332 15.56 -42.65 -23.30
CA VAL A 332 14.37 -43.43 -23.66
C VAL A 332 13.40 -43.53 -22.48
N MET A 333 13.92 -43.83 -21.29
CA MET A 333 13.13 -43.98 -20.07
C MET A 333 13.96 -43.68 -18.83
N ALA A 334 13.32 -43.67 -17.66
CA ALA A 334 13.98 -43.59 -16.38
C ALA A 334 13.55 -44.76 -15.47
N ILE A 335 14.43 -45.20 -14.57
CA ILE A 335 14.12 -46.20 -13.56
C ILE A 335 14.29 -45.57 -12.18
N ALA A 336 13.24 -45.62 -11.38
CA ALA A 336 13.24 -45.06 -10.03
C ALA A 336 12.74 -46.07 -8.99
N ALA A 337 13.23 -45.97 -7.76
CA ALA A 337 12.70 -46.78 -6.68
C ALA A 337 11.30 -46.29 -6.28
N PRO A 338 10.31 -47.18 -6.08
CA PRO A 338 8.92 -46.80 -5.81
C PRO A 338 8.72 -46.05 -4.48
N ASP A 339 9.58 -46.33 -3.51
CA ASP A 339 9.63 -45.77 -2.16
C ASP A 339 10.53 -44.53 -2.07
N ALA A 340 11.29 -44.21 -3.12
CA ALA A 340 12.11 -43.02 -3.20
C ALA A 340 11.39 -41.97 -4.05
N ALA A 341 10.46 -41.24 -3.45
CA ALA A 341 9.77 -40.11 -4.08
C ALA A 341 10.07 -38.79 -3.37
N GLU A 342 9.96 -37.71 -4.13
CA GLU A 342 10.06 -36.34 -3.68
C GLU A 342 8.92 -35.51 -4.28
N LEU A 343 8.68 -34.35 -3.71
CA LEU A 343 7.61 -33.46 -4.14
C LEU A 343 8.18 -32.34 -5.00
N GLY A 344 7.88 -32.40 -6.30
CA GLY A 344 8.15 -31.31 -7.23
C GLY A 344 7.03 -30.27 -7.17
N ILE A 345 7.38 -29.01 -6.91
CA ILE A 345 6.42 -27.90 -6.75
C ILE A 345 6.74 -26.82 -7.78
N SER A 346 5.74 -26.45 -8.58
CA SER A 346 5.86 -25.40 -9.60
C SER A 346 5.28 -24.09 -9.08
N ILE A 347 6.12 -23.19 -8.55
CA ILE A 347 5.69 -21.94 -7.91
C ILE A 347 5.60 -20.81 -8.95
N PRO A 348 4.41 -20.27 -9.25
CA PRO A 348 4.27 -19.16 -10.19
C PRO A 348 5.09 -17.94 -9.76
N VAL A 349 5.73 -17.25 -10.70
CA VAL A 349 6.54 -16.04 -10.41
C VAL A 349 5.69 -14.95 -9.72
N SER A 350 4.39 -14.88 -10.02
CA SER A 350 3.45 -13.94 -9.38
C SER A 350 3.27 -14.18 -7.88
N ASP A 351 3.40 -15.42 -7.43
CA ASP A 351 3.21 -15.81 -6.03
C ASP A 351 4.54 -16.04 -5.29
N ALA A 352 5.68 -16.00 -6.00
CA ALA A 352 7.01 -16.19 -5.44
C ALA A 352 7.28 -15.28 -4.21
N ILE A 353 7.46 -15.92 -3.06
CA ILE A 353 7.95 -15.31 -1.81
C ILE A 353 9.39 -15.72 -1.59
N ALA A 354 10.10 -15.02 -0.69
CA ALA A 354 11.35 -15.53 -0.16
C ALA A 354 11.06 -16.85 0.58
N LEU A 355 11.45 -17.97 -0.02
CA LEU A 355 11.36 -19.29 0.57
C LEU A 355 12.72 -19.70 1.08
N GLN A 356 12.77 -20.12 2.33
CA GLN A 356 13.97 -20.66 2.95
C GLN A 356 13.94 -22.19 2.87
N SER A 357 15.10 -22.80 2.67
CA SER A 357 15.26 -24.25 2.85
C SER A 357 14.83 -24.63 4.27
N GLY A 358 14.13 -25.76 4.43
CA GLY A 358 13.54 -26.20 5.69
C GLY A 358 12.11 -25.70 5.95
N ALA A 359 11.49 -24.98 5.00
CA ALA A 359 10.10 -24.55 5.14
C ALA A 359 9.12 -25.74 5.20
N GLU A 360 8.10 -25.63 6.06
CA GLU A 360 7.02 -26.63 6.17
C GLU A 360 6.14 -26.59 4.91
N VAL A 361 5.95 -27.75 4.30
CA VAL A 361 5.13 -27.96 3.10
C VAL A 361 4.04 -28.98 3.43
N ARG A 362 2.81 -28.69 3.02
CA ARG A 362 1.71 -29.67 3.07
C ARG A 362 1.20 -29.95 1.68
N LEU A 363 1.25 -31.22 1.29
CA LEU A 363 0.69 -31.70 0.04
C LEU A 363 -0.77 -32.11 0.24
N PHE A 364 -1.65 -31.58 -0.60
CA PHE A 364 -3.02 -32.03 -0.75
C PHE A 364 -3.15 -32.68 -2.13
N LEU A 365 -3.40 -33.99 -2.17
CA LEU A 365 -3.50 -34.73 -3.41
C LEU A 365 -4.86 -34.50 -4.08
N ASP A 366 -4.90 -34.52 -5.42
CA ASP A 366 -6.18 -34.41 -6.14
C ASP A 366 -7.10 -35.61 -5.87
N VAL A 367 -6.50 -36.77 -5.59
CA VAL A 367 -7.21 -38.03 -5.27
C VAL A 367 -7.69 -38.10 -3.82
N ASP A 368 -7.08 -37.31 -2.91
CA ASP A 368 -7.48 -37.20 -1.51
C ASP A 368 -7.29 -35.75 -1.03
N PRO A 369 -8.28 -34.87 -1.30
CA PRO A 369 -8.18 -33.46 -0.96
C PRO A 369 -8.37 -33.16 0.53
N LEU A 370 -8.82 -34.15 1.32
CA LEU A 370 -9.03 -34.00 2.77
C LEU A 370 -7.79 -34.43 3.56
N GLY A 371 -7.03 -35.39 3.03
CA GLY A 371 -5.71 -35.76 3.55
C GLY A 371 -4.66 -34.70 3.26
N SER A 372 -3.76 -34.49 4.21
CA SER A 372 -2.55 -33.69 4.01
C SER A 372 -1.32 -34.52 4.34
N ILE A 373 -0.35 -34.53 3.44
CA ILE A 373 0.94 -35.20 3.65
C ILE A 373 1.99 -34.13 3.94
N ASP A 374 2.68 -34.28 5.06
CA ASP A 374 3.70 -33.33 5.50
C ASP A 374 5.04 -33.60 4.77
N ALA A 375 5.66 -32.50 4.34
CA ALA A 375 6.94 -32.48 3.65
C ALA A 375 7.75 -31.25 4.05
N THR A 376 9.06 -31.33 3.88
CA THR A 376 9.99 -30.24 4.15
C THR A 376 10.65 -29.76 2.86
N LEU A 377 10.61 -28.44 2.61
CA LEU A 377 11.24 -27.84 1.44
C LEU A 377 12.77 -28.02 1.49
N GLU A 378 13.35 -28.64 0.47
CA GLU A 378 14.80 -28.85 0.40
C GLU A 378 15.47 -27.68 -0.32
N TYR A 379 15.00 -27.34 -1.52
CA TYR A 379 15.47 -26.17 -2.26
C TYR A 379 14.43 -25.63 -3.23
N ALA A 380 14.62 -24.37 -3.64
CA ALA A 380 13.90 -23.74 -4.73
C ALA A 380 14.90 -23.20 -5.76
N ALA A 381 14.71 -23.55 -7.03
CA ALA A 381 15.57 -23.10 -8.11
C ALA A 381 15.47 -21.58 -8.29
N TYR A 382 16.61 -20.92 -8.53
CA TYR A 382 16.67 -19.46 -8.72
C TYR A 382 16.20 -19.00 -10.10
N GLN A 383 16.11 -19.90 -11.07
CA GLN A 383 15.71 -19.59 -12.44
C GLN A 383 14.30 -20.14 -12.72
N PRO A 384 13.36 -19.30 -13.17
CA PRO A 384 12.04 -19.76 -13.56
C PRO A 384 12.13 -20.51 -14.89
N LYS A 385 11.33 -21.55 -15.05
CA LYS A 385 11.13 -22.28 -16.30
C LYS A 385 9.67 -22.15 -16.74
N GLU A 386 9.46 -22.21 -18.04
CA GLU A 386 8.12 -22.31 -18.60
C GLU A 386 7.57 -23.71 -18.32
N THR A 387 6.41 -23.76 -17.67
CA THR A 387 5.67 -25.00 -17.42
C THR A 387 4.95 -25.45 -18.70
N PRO A 388 4.52 -26.72 -18.80
CA PRO A 388 3.70 -27.19 -19.93
C PRO A 388 2.40 -26.37 -20.15
N GLU A 389 1.98 -25.63 -19.13
CA GLU A 389 0.81 -24.75 -19.12
C GLU A 389 1.12 -23.32 -19.61
N GLY A 390 2.36 -23.03 -20.01
CA GLY A 390 2.80 -21.72 -20.51
C GLY A 390 3.03 -20.66 -19.43
N ILE A 391 3.10 -21.07 -18.16
CA ILE A 391 3.31 -20.17 -17.02
C ILE A 391 4.77 -20.25 -16.57
N LEU A 392 5.40 -19.09 -16.35
CA LEU A 392 6.72 -19.02 -15.72
C LEU A 392 6.63 -19.38 -14.24
N ALA A 393 7.31 -20.46 -13.86
CA ALA A 393 7.33 -20.95 -12.48
C ALA A 393 8.74 -21.31 -12.02
N TYR A 394 9.04 -21.05 -10.75
CA TYR A 394 10.21 -21.58 -10.07
C TYR A 394 9.95 -23.04 -9.69
N GLN A 395 10.91 -23.91 -9.98
CA GLN A 395 10.85 -25.32 -9.60
C GLN A 395 11.43 -25.47 -8.20
N ALA A 396 10.63 -25.99 -7.28
CA ALA A 396 11.02 -26.30 -5.92
C ALA A 396 10.89 -27.80 -5.66
N VAL A 397 11.76 -28.33 -4.81
CA VAL A 397 11.75 -29.73 -4.40
C VAL A 397 11.61 -29.82 -2.89
N ALA A 398 10.69 -30.63 -2.43
CA ALA A 398 10.45 -30.92 -1.03
C ALA A 398 10.53 -32.43 -0.76
N ARG A 399 11.03 -32.80 0.41
CA ARG A 399 11.18 -34.18 0.86
C ARG A 399 10.02 -34.55 1.79
N PHE A 400 9.42 -35.72 1.60
CA PHE A 400 8.41 -36.23 2.52
C PHE A 400 9.03 -36.57 3.88
N ASP A 401 8.35 -36.18 4.97
CA ASP A 401 8.87 -36.35 6.33
C ASP A 401 8.71 -37.79 6.83
N SER A 402 7.60 -38.44 6.43
CA SER A 402 7.25 -39.81 6.85
C SER A 402 7.50 -40.81 5.71
N PRO A 403 8.38 -41.82 5.91
CA PRO A 403 8.62 -42.85 4.91
C PRO A 403 7.43 -43.81 4.71
N ASP A 404 6.55 -43.95 5.70
CA ASP A 404 5.39 -44.85 5.64
C ASP A 404 4.22 -44.29 4.81
N ASP A 405 4.22 -42.98 4.52
CA ASP A 405 3.11 -42.26 3.87
C ASP A 405 3.56 -41.61 2.55
N ILE A 406 4.51 -42.25 1.85
CA ILE A 406 5.00 -41.76 0.57
C ILE A 406 3.96 -42.08 -0.52
N PRO A 407 3.40 -41.04 -1.19
CA PRO A 407 2.43 -41.24 -2.24
C PRO A 407 3.08 -41.84 -3.50
N ARG A 408 2.26 -42.46 -4.34
CA ARG A 408 2.73 -43.04 -5.61
C ARG A 408 3.27 -41.94 -6.53
N ILE A 409 4.42 -42.22 -7.16
CA ILE A 409 5.02 -41.37 -8.18
C ILE A 409 4.01 -41.10 -9.30
N GLY A 410 3.96 -39.85 -9.77
CA GLY A 410 3.07 -39.39 -10.83
C GLY A 410 1.74 -38.82 -10.34
N LEU A 411 1.40 -38.94 -9.05
CA LEU A 411 0.24 -38.26 -8.49
C LEU A 411 0.43 -36.73 -8.49
N LYS A 412 -0.67 -36.01 -8.70
CA LYS A 412 -0.72 -34.54 -8.72
C LYS A 412 -1.57 -34.02 -7.57
N GLY A 413 -1.31 -32.76 -7.23
CA GLY A 413 -2.01 -32.07 -6.17
C GLY A 413 -1.59 -30.61 -6.04
N SER A 414 -1.93 -30.03 -4.90
CA SER A 414 -1.53 -28.68 -4.52
C SER A 414 -0.67 -28.73 -3.27
N ALA A 415 0.50 -28.08 -3.32
CA ALA A 415 1.36 -27.92 -2.17
C ALA A 415 1.15 -26.54 -1.54
N LYS A 416 0.87 -26.53 -0.24
CA LYS A 416 0.86 -25.33 0.59
C LYS A 416 2.21 -25.17 1.27
N ILE A 417 2.99 -24.20 0.84
CA ILE A 417 4.31 -23.91 1.40
C ILE A 417 4.17 -22.78 2.42
N MET A 418 4.65 -23.00 3.64
CA MET A 418 4.66 -22.01 4.71
C MET A 418 5.92 -21.15 4.59
N GLY A 419 5.74 -19.82 4.54
CA GLY A 419 6.83 -18.85 4.50
C GLY A 419 7.07 -18.17 5.85
N ASP A 420 7.91 -17.15 5.82
CA ASP A 420 8.23 -16.33 6.98
C ASP A 420 7.01 -15.58 7.55
N ARG A 421 7.14 -15.17 8.82
CA ARG A 421 6.15 -14.29 9.45
C ARG A 421 6.33 -12.86 8.95
N VAL A 422 5.27 -12.29 8.39
CA VAL A 422 5.23 -10.90 7.95
C VAL A 422 4.13 -10.13 8.69
N PRO A 423 4.22 -8.79 8.78
CA PRO A 423 3.12 -7.97 9.23
C PRO A 423 1.86 -8.20 8.38
N LEU A 424 0.69 -8.26 9.04
CA LEU A 424 -0.61 -8.43 8.39
C LEU A 424 -0.87 -7.41 7.27
N ALA A 425 -0.38 -6.17 7.42
CA ALA A 425 -0.42 -5.17 6.35
C ALA A 425 0.24 -5.66 5.05
N LEU A 426 1.46 -6.19 5.13
CA LEU A 426 2.16 -6.70 3.96
C LEU A 426 1.48 -7.94 3.41
N PHE A 427 0.91 -8.81 4.26
CA PHE A 427 0.14 -9.97 3.80
C PHE A 427 -1.11 -9.57 2.99
N LEU A 428 -1.93 -8.64 3.50
CA LEU A 428 -3.18 -8.21 2.85
C LEU A 428 -2.93 -7.35 1.61
N PHE A 429 -1.98 -6.42 1.68
CA PHE A 429 -1.74 -5.47 0.60
C PHE A 429 -0.69 -5.95 -0.42
N ARG A 430 -0.13 -7.16 -0.30
CA ARG A 430 0.91 -7.67 -1.24
C ARG A 430 0.48 -7.60 -2.70
N ARG A 431 -0.65 -8.25 -3.05
CA ARG A 431 -1.15 -8.31 -4.43
C ARG A 431 -1.51 -6.93 -4.99
N PRO A 432 -2.30 -6.07 -4.30
CA PRO A 432 -2.60 -4.74 -4.82
C PRO A 432 -1.35 -3.85 -4.91
N LEU A 433 -0.39 -3.95 -3.98
CA LEU A 433 0.88 -3.22 -4.08
C LEU A 433 1.70 -3.67 -5.29
N SER A 434 1.80 -4.98 -5.55
CA SER A 434 2.48 -5.50 -6.74
C SER A 434 1.81 -5.05 -8.05
N ALA A 435 0.47 -5.06 -8.10
CA ALA A 435 -0.27 -4.59 -9.27
C ALA A 435 -0.12 -3.09 -9.49
N LEU A 436 -0.22 -2.29 -8.42
CA LEU A 436 0.02 -0.84 -8.46
C LEU A 436 1.44 -0.53 -8.93
N ARG A 437 2.43 -1.29 -8.45
CA ARG A 437 3.82 -1.20 -8.88
C ARG A 437 3.96 -1.46 -10.38
N GLN A 438 3.36 -2.54 -10.88
CA GLN A 438 3.36 -2.86 -12.32
C GLN A 438 2.67 -1.78 -13.16
N MET A 439 1.59 -1.17 -12.66
CA MET A 439 0.90 -0.08 -13.34
C MET A 439 1.71 1.22 -13.38
N ILE A 440 2.44 1.53 -12.31
CA ILE A 440 3.21 2.78 -12.17
C ILE A 440 4.62 2.65 -12.80
N GLY A 441 5.07 1.43 -13.09
CA GLY A 441 6.30 1.17 -13.85
C GLY A 441 7.60 1.42 -13.08
N PHE A 442 7.57 1.31 -11.74
CA PHE A 442 8.75 1.49 -10.87
C PHE A 442 9.10 0.22 -10.09
#